data_AF-A0A9D2IPL0-F1
#
_entry.id   AF-A0A9D2IPL0-F1
#
_cell.length_a   1.000
_cell.length_b   1.000
_cell.length_c   1.000
_cell.angle_alpha   90.00
_cell.angle_beta   90.00
_cell.angle_gamma   90.00
#
_symmetry.space_group_name_H-M   'P 1'
#
loop_
_entity.id
_entity.type
_entity.pdbx_description
1 polymer ?
#
loop_
_entity_poly.entity_id
_entity_poly.type
_entity_poly.pdbx_seq_one_letter_code
_entity_poly.pdbx_strand_id
1 'polypeptide(L)' 'MSDGMPEWAAWGSLAEEQLAGEAEALLRESRRAPVDRRRVEALLDLYGQSYETLPGYLKRIVGEIEVAD' A
#
# COMPACT_ATOMS: atom_id res chain seq x y z
N MET A 1 20.58 -13.52 -5.03
CA MET A 1 19.58 -13.00 -4.09
C MET A 1 18.28 -13.03 -4.86
N SER A 2 17.24 -13.68 -4.33
CA SER A 2 16.06 -14.11 -5.10
C SER A 2 15.47 -13.02 -5.98
N ASP A 3 15.07 -13.46 -7.17
CA ASP A 3 14.52 -12.72 -8.31
C ASP A 3 13.55 -11.60 -7.89
N GLY A 4 13.82 -10.40 -8.37
CA GLY A 4 13.22 -9.13 -7.97
C GLY A 4 11.79 -8.93 -8.47
N MET A 5 10.89 -9.86 -8.15
CA MET A 5 9.46 -9.73 -8.40
C MET A 5 8.72 -9.47 -7.08
N PRO A 6 7.87 -8.44 -7.01
CA PRO A 6 7.05 -8.17 -5.83
C PRO A 6 6.22 -9.39 -5.43
N GLU A 7 5.96 -9.62 -4.14
CA GLU A 7 5.16 -10.79 -3.70
C GLU A 7 3.76 -10.84 -4.31
N TRP A 8 3.13 -9.71 -4.65
CA TRP A 8 1.88 -9.70 -5.40
C TRP A 8 2.00 -10.31 -6.80
N ALA A 9 3.19 -10.41 -7.41
CA ALA A 9 3.39 -11.13 -8.67
C ALA A 9 3.01 -12.62 -8.53
N ALA A 10 3.06 -13.18 -7.32
CA ALA A 10 2.54 -14.53 -7.03
C ALA A 10 1.01 -14.58 -6.96
N TRP A 11 0.35 -13.44 -6.75
CA TRP A 11 -1.10 -13.29 -6.62
C TRP A 11 -1.76 -12.71 -7.90
N GLY A 12 -0.98 -12.12 -8.80
CA GLY A 12 -1.41 -11.53 -10.07
C GLY A 12 -1.93 -10.09 -9.96
N SER A 13 -2.33 -9.52 -11.11
CA SER A 13 -2.76 -8.11 -11.23
C SER A 13 -3.98 -7.74 -10.37
N LEU A 14 -4.81 -8.72 -10.01
CA LEU A 14 -5.97 -8.48 -9.13
C LEU A 14 -5.55 -8.07 -7.71
N ALA A 15 -4.44 -8.59 -7.19
CA ALA A 15 -3.94 -8.22 -5.87
C ALA A 15 -3.43 -6.77 -5.86
N GLU A 16 -2.80 -6.36 -6.95
CA GLU A 16 -2.36 -4.98 -7.16
C GLU A 16 -3.54 -4.00 -7.22
N GLU A 17 -4.61 -4.32 -7.96
CA GLU A 17 -5.82 -3.49 -8.02
C GLU A 17 -6.54 -3.39 -6.67
N GLN A 18 -6.59 -4.49 -5.90
CA GLN A 18 -7.19 -4.46 -4.56
C GLN A 18 -6.38 -3.60 -3.59
N LEU A 19 -5.06 -3.76 -3.57
CA LEU A 19 -4.18 -2.91 -2.77
C LEU A 19 -4.35 -1.43 -3.13
N ALA A 20 -4.48 -1.10 -4.42
CA ALA A 20 -4.77 0.26 -4.86
C ALA A 20 -6.09 0.78 -4.29
N GLY A 21 -7.17 0.00 -4.40
CA GLY A 21 -8.47 0.39 -3.86
C GLY A 21 -8.48 0.58 -2.34
N GLU A 22 -7.79 -0.28 -1.60
CA GLU A 22 -7.65 -0.16 -0.14
C GLU A 22 -6.78 1.03 0.27
N ALA A 23 -5.67 1.26 -0.42
CA ALA A 23 -4.82 2.44 -0.19
C ALA A 23 -5.57 3.74 -0.51
N GLU A 24 -6.38 3.78 -1.56
CA GLU A 24 -7.26 4.91 -1.87
C GLU A 24 -8.36 5.14 -0.83
N ALA A 25 -8.86 4.07 -0.21
CA ALA A 25 -9.80 4.17 0.90
C ALA A 25 -9.13 4.82 2.12
N LEU A 26 -7.92 4.36 2.49
CA LEU A 26 -7.12 4.97 3.55
C LEU A 26 -6.76 6.43 3.25
N LEU A 27 -6.41 6.76 2.00
CA LEU A 27 -6.17 8.14 1.57
C LEU A 27 -7.42 9.03 1.71
N ARG A 28 -8.61 8.50 1.40
CA ARG A 28 -9.85 9.25 1.63
C ARG A 28 -10.16 9.42 3.11
N GLU A 29 -9.82 8.44 3.93
CA GLU A 29 -9.96 8.51 5.39
C GLU A 29 -9.00 9.57 5.97
N SER A 30 -7.73 9.55 5.55
CA SER A 30 -6.67 10.45 6.00
C SER A 30 -6.96 11.93 5.74
N ARG A 31 -7.70 12.23 4.66
CA ARG A 31 -8.20 13.57 4.33
C ARG A 31 -9.17 14.14 5.38
N ARG A 32 -9.82 13.30 6.19
CA ARG A 32 -10.72 13.74 7.27
C ARG A 32 -9.99 13.81 8.61
N ALA A 33 -9.14 12.83 8.88
CA ALA A 33 -8.30 12.77 10.07
C ALA A 33 -7.11 11.84 9.79
N PRO A 34 -5.90 12.11 10.32
CA PRO A 34 -4.76 11.23 10.14
C PRO A 34 -5.07 9.79 10.53
N VAL A 35 -4.66 8.83 9.69
CA VAL A 35 -4.86 7.40 9.98
C VAL A 35 -3.69 6.83 10.77
N ASP A 36 -3.91 5.70 11.45
CA ASP A 36 -2.81 5.01 12.14
C ASP A 36 -1.76 4.50 11.14
N ARG A 37 -0.48 4.87 11.34
CA ARG A 37 0.64 4.38 10.52
C ARG A 37 0.65 2.85 10.45
N ARG A 38 0.32 2.16 11.54
CA ARG A 38 0.26 0.69 11.57
C ARG A 38 -0.81 0.11 10.66
N ARG A 39 -1.91 0.84 10.39
CA ARG A 39 -2.92 0.39 9.42
C ARG A 39 -2.37 0.42 8.00
N VAL A 40 -1.57 1.42 7.67
CA VAL A 40 -0.91 1.49 6.35
C VAL A 40 0.14 0.39 6.22
N GLU A 41 0.96 0.18 7.25
CA GLU A 41 1.98 -0.88 7.26
C GLU A 41 1.34 -2.27 7.19
N ALA A 42 0.27 -2.53 7.97
CA ALA A 42 -0.44 -3.81 7.94
C ALA A 42 -1.12 -4.08 6.60
N LEU A 43 -1.62 -3.03 5.91
CA LEU A 43 -2.14 -3.17 4.55
C LEU A 43 -1.03 -3.63 3.61
N LEU A 44 0.16 -3.02 3.67
CA LEU A 44 1.26 -3.41 2.80
C LEU A 44 1.75 -4.84 3.09
N ASP A 45 1.86 -5.20 4.38
CA ASP A 45 2.26 -6.54 4.83
C ASP A 45 1.29 -7.63 4.35
N LEU A 46 -0.03 -7.35 4.33
CA LEU A 46 -1.05 -8.28 3.81
C LEU A 46 -0.78 -8.70 2.35
N TYR A 47 -0.19 -7.81 1.55
CA TYR A 47 0.15 -8.05 0.15
C TYR A 47 1.64 -8.40 -0.05
N GLY A 48 2.38 -8.67 1.04
CA GLY A 48 3.82 -8.92 1.00
C GLY A 48 4.60 -7.74 0.39
N GLN A 49 4.11 -6.51 0.63
CA GLN A 49 4.69 -5.30 0.10
C GLN A 49 5.35 -4.46 1.18
N SER A 50 6.33 -3.69 0.76
CA SER A 50 6.89 -2.58 1.52
C SER A 50 6.80 -1.32 0.66
N TYR A 51 6.87 -0.15 1.28
CA TYR A 51 6.83 1.10 0.53
C TYR A 51 7.90 1.13 -0.58
N GLU A 52 9.07 0.53 -0.37
CA GLU A 52 10.17 0.49 -1.33
C GLU A 52 9.87 -0.39 -2.56
N THR A 53 9.10 -1.46 -2.41
CA THR A 53 8.77 -2.42 -3.48
C THR A 53 7.52 -2.03 -4.27
N LEU A 54 6.77 -1.03 -3.80
CA LEU A 54 5.54 -0.59 -4.46
C LEU A 54 5.81 -0.04 -5.88
N PRO A 55 4.91 -0.34 -6.84
CA PRO A 55 4.82 0.39 -8.10
C PRO A 55 4.69 1.90 -7.89
N GLY A 56 5.19 2.69 -8.84
CA GLY A 56 5.29 4.14 -8.68
C GLY A 56 3.95 4.85 -8.41
N TYR A 57 2.84 4.35 -8.96
CA TYR A 57 1.52 4.94 -8.69
C TYR A 57 1.00 4.59 -7.29
N LEU A 58 1.23 3.36 -6.79
CA LEU A 58 0.90 2.97 -5.41
C LEU A 58 1.74 3.74 -4.40
N LYS A 59 3.04 3.95 -4.66
CA LYS A 59 3.90 4.82 -3.84
C LYS A 59 3.34 6.23 -3.71
N ARG A 60 2.74 6.77 -4.77
CA ARG A 60 2.08 8.08 -4.74
C ARG A 60 0.87 8.04 -3.81
N ILE A 61 -0.04 7.09 -4.00
CA ILE A 61 -1.25 6.97 -3.18
C ILE A 61 -0.88 6.83 -1.69
N VAL A 62 0.00 5.88 -1.38
CA VAL A 62 0.43 5.60 0.00
C VAL A 62 1.20 6.77 0.61
N GLY A 63 2.03 7.46 -0.19
CA GLY A 63 2.79 8.63 0.26
C GLY A 63 1.94 9.87 0.53
N GLU A 64 0.71 9.94 0.03
CA GLU A 64 -0.25 11.02 0.31
C GLU A 64 -1.14 10.70 1.53
N ILE A 65 -1.02 9.51 2.13
CA ILE A 65 -1.79 9.15 3.31
C ILE A 65 -1.21 9.87 4.52
N GLU A 66 -1.92 10.88 5.03
CA GLU A 66 -1.61 11.51 6.32
C GLU A 66 -1.74 10.48 7.46
N VAL A 67 -0.64 10.25 8.17
CA VAL A 67 -0.59 9.30 9.30
C VAL A 67 -0.38 10.02 10.63
N ALA A 68 -1.01 9.51 11.68
CA ALA A 68 -0.70 9.89 13.06
C ALA A 68 0.62 9.21 13.49
N ASP A 69 1.41 9.91 14.31
CA ASP A 69 2.70 9.44 14.83
C ASP A 69 2.55 8.54 16.06
#